data_AF-A0A7X5IFC4-F1
#
_entry.id   AF-A0A7X5IFC4-F1
#
_cell.length_a   1.000
_cell.length_b   1.000
_cell.length_c   1.000
_cell.angle_alpha   90.00
_cell.angle_beta   90.00
_cell.angle_gamma   90.00
#
_symmetry.space_group_name_H-M   'P 1'
#
loop_
_entity.id
_entity.type
_entity.pdbx_description
1 polymer ?
#
loop_
_entity_poly.entity_id
_entity_poly.type
_entity_poly.pdbx_seq_one_letter_code
_entity_poly.pdbx_strand_id
1 'polypeptide(L)'
;MNSDRVLESFLEMVAIESPSWHEAPMAAYCAEKLAEMGFSVSFDASAAETGSDTGNLIAHLPGTVPGRVAFSAHVDTVKPCAGIEAVIEQRHICDEVTCRMAEVVCSAGDTILSADDKAGIAAIFEGVRSVVESGALRPDITVLLTTCEEQSLLGSSAL
;
A
#
# COMPACT_ATOMS: atom_id res chain seq x y z
N MET A 1 -3.65 16.87 0.06
CA MET A 1 -3.91 15.70 0.92
C MET A 1 -5.30 15.84 1.49
N ASN A 2 -6.16 14.88 1.17
CA ASN A 2 -7.47 14.72 1.76
C ASN A 2 -7.41 13.59 2.81
N SER A 3 -7.47 13.94 4.09
CA SER A 3 -7.34 12.98 5.20
C SER A 3 -8.46 11.92 5.19
N ASP A 4 -9.68 12.31 4.80
CA ASP A 4 -10.82 11.39 4.76
C ASP A 4 -10.60 10.33 3.68
N ARG A 5 -10.14 10.75 2.49
CA ARG A 5 -9.84 9.83 1.38
C ARG A 5 -8.70 8.87 1.69
N VAL A 6 -7.68 9.31 2.43
CA VAL A 6 -6.61 8.42 2.92
C VAL A 6 -7.17 7.35 3.83
N LEU A 7 -7.99 7.76 4.80
CA LEU A 7 -8.59 6.86 5.76
C LEU A 7 -9.53 5.87 5.08
N GLU A 8 -10.41 6.33 4.20
CA GLU A 8 -11.30 5.48 3.41
C GLU A 8 -10.52 4.45 2.58
N SER A 9 -9.49 4.91 1.83
CA SER A 9 -8.65 4.01 1.04
C SER A 9 -7.94 2.98 1.92
N PHE A 10 -7.45 3.40 3.09
CA PHE A 10 -6.81 2.49 4.04
C PHE A 10 -7.81 1.44 4.56
N LEU A 11 -9.01 1.85 4.96
CA LEU A 11 -10.07 0.96 5.45
C LEU A 11 -10.53 -0.05 4.37
N GLU A 12 -10.61 0.38 3.11
CA GLU A 12 -10.87 -0.52 1.99
C GLU A 12 -9.76 -1.56 1.82
N MET A 13 -8.50 -1.13 1.86
CA MET A 13 -7.35 -2.01 1.64
C MET A 13 -7.14 -3.03 2.76
N VAL A 14 -7.32 -2.65 4.03
CA VAL A 14 -7.13 -3.57 5.15
C VAL A 14 -8.13 -4.73 5.14
N ALA A 15 -9.32 -4.53 4.56
CA ALA A 15 -10.32 -5.57 4.39
C ALA A 15 -9.99 -6.59 3.28
N ILE A 16 -9.08 -6.25 2.36
CA ILE A 16 -8.65 -7.14 1.27
C ILE A 16 -7.60 -8.11 1.83
N GLU A 17 -7.93 -9.39 1.95
CA GLU A 17 -6.95 -10.38 2.41
C GLU A 17 -5.79 -10.51 1.40
N SER A 18 -4.56 -10.44 1.90
CA SER A 18 -3.35 -10.61 1.08
C SER A 18 -2.23 -11.29 1.86
N PRO A 19 -2.45 -12.51 2.41
CA PRO A 19 -1.35 -13.23 3.02
C PRO A 19 -0.23 -13.46 1.98
N SER A 20 1.03 -13.52 2.42
CA SER A 20 2.13 -13.85 1.52
C SER A 20 1.81 -15.09 0.66
N TRP A 21 2.24 -15.05 -0.60
CA TRP A 21 1.94 -15.96 -1.70
C TRP A 21 0.52 -15.89 -2.30
N HIS A 22 -0.42 -15.16 -1.70
CA HIS A 22 -1.79 -14.97 -2.18
C HIS A 22 -2.16 -13.49 -2.33
N GLU A 23 -1.25 -12.71 -2.89
CA GLU A 23 -1.34 -11.26 -2.99
C GLU A 23 -2.19 -10.75 -4.17
N ALA A 24 -2.54 -11.62 -5.13
CA ALA A 24 -3.22 -11.23 -6.36
C ALA A 24 -4.45 -10.32 -6.18
N PRO A 25 -5.36 -10.52 -5.21
CA PRO A 25 -6.50 -9.62 -5.01
C PRO A 25 -6.08 -8.18 -4.66
N MET A 26 -5.13 -8.03 -3.74
CA MET A 26 -4.63 -6.73 -3.32
C MET A 26 -3.80 -6.06 -4.43
N ALA A 27 -2.98 -6.84 -5.14
CA ALA A 27 -2.20 -6.35 -6.26
C ALA A 27 -3.11 -5.88 -7.42
N ALA A 28 -4.20 -6.59 -7.71
CA ALA A 28 -5.20 -6.19 -8.70
C ALA A 28 -5.91 -4.89 -8.32
N TYR A 29 -6.32 -4.75 -7.05
CA TYR A 29 -6.88 -3.50 -6.52
C TYR A 29 -5.91 -2.32 -6.70
N CYS A 30 -4.63 -2.50 -6.33
CA CYS A 30 -3.61 -1.48 -6.52
C CYS A 30 -3.41 -1.10 -7.99
N ALA A 31 -3.40 -2.09 -8.89
CA ALA A 31 -3.25 -1.86 -10.33
C ALA A 31 -4.39 -1.01 -10.90
N GLU A 32 -5.64 -1.31 -10.51
CA GLU A 32 -6.80 -0.53 -10.91
C GLU A 32 -6.69 0.92 -10.44
N LYS A 33 -6.41 1.16 -9.16
CA LYS A 33 -6.27 2.51 -8.60
C LYS A 33 -5.13 3.31 -9.22
N LEU A 34 -4.00 2.67 -9.50
CA LEU A 34 -2.88 3.32 -10.20
C LEU A 34 -3.23 3.66 -11.65
N ALA A 35 -3.91 2.76 -12.36
CA ALA A 35 -4.37 3.02 -13.73
C ALA A 35 -5.38 4.19 -13.80
N GLU A 36 -6.32 4.29 -12.84
CA GLU A 36 -7.23 5.43 -12.71
C GLU A 36 -6.48 6.77 -12.53
N MET A 37 -5.30 6.74 -11.91
CA MET A 37 -4.42 7.91 -11.72
C MET A 37 -3.52 8.19 -12.94
N GLY A 38 -3.65 7.43 -14.02
CA GLY A 38 -2.93 7.62 -15.28
C GLY A 38 -1.57 6.91 -15.36
N PHE A 39 -1.29 5.97 -14.45
CA PHE A 39 -0.07 5.16 -14.53
C PHE A 39 -0.20 4.09 -15.62
N SER A 40 0.90 3.79 -16.30
CA SER A 40 1.06 2.52 -17.00
C SER A 40 1.49 1.47 -15.98
N VAL A 41 0.67 0.43 -15.80
CA VAL A 41 0.90 -0.63 -14.80
C VAL A 41 1.31 -1.92 -15.51
N SER A 42 2.27 -2.63 -14.92
CA SER A 42 2.73 -3.95 -15.36
C SER A 42 3.05 -4.82 -14.17
N PHE A 43 3.08 -6.13 -14.38
CA PHE A 43 3.56 -7.11 -13.41
C PHE A 43 4.82 -7.76 -13.96
N ASP A 44 5.82 -7.96 -13.10
CA ASP A 44 7.03 -8.69 -13.48
C ASP A 44 6.79 -10.22 -13.51
N ALA A 45 7.87 -10.98 -13.70
CA ALA A 45 7.83 -12.44 -13.75
C ALA A 45 8.20 -13.12 -12.41
N SER A 46 8.29 -12.37 -11.31
CA SER A 46 8.80 -12.87 -10.02
C SER A 46 7.95 -13.99 -9.42
N ALA A 47 6.66 -14.07 -9.76
CA ALA A 47 5.74 -15.16 -9.35
C ALA A 47 6.33 -16.57 -9.58
N ALA A 48 7.06 -16.77 -10.68
CA ALA A 48 7.66 -18.07 -11.01
C ALA A 48 8.77 -18.49 -10.04
N GLU A 49 9.45 -17.52 -9.41
CA GLU A 49 10.53 -17.73 -8.44
C GLU A 49 10.03 -17.73 -6.99
N THR A 50 9.12 -16.81 -6.66
CA THR A 50 8.62 -16.64 -5.29
C THR A 50 7.53 -17.63 -4.91
N GLY A 51 6.79 -18.15 -5.90
CA GLY A 51 5.59 -18.95 -5.70
C GLY A 51 4.35 -18.14 -5.34
N SER A 52 4.42 -16.80 -5.39
CA SER A 52 3.23 -15.95 -5.29
C SER A 52 2.29 -16.16 -6.47
N ASP A 53 1.00 -15.95 -6.26
CA ASP A 53 -0.01 -15.99 -7.31
C ASP A 53 -0.02 -14.74 -8.21
N THR A 54 0.86 -13.77 -7.95
CA THR A 54 1.12 -12.60 -8.81
C THR A 54 2.60 -12.19 -8.78
N GLY A 55 3.04 -11.45 -9.81
CA GLY A 55 4.36 -10.79 -9.79
C GLY A 55 4.33 -9.48 -8.99
N ASN A 56 5.49 -8.86 -8.82
CA ASN A 56 5.58 -7.50 -8.28
C ASN A 56 4.90 -6.53 -9.26
N LEU A 57 4.18 -5.54 -8.72
CA LEU A 57 3.52 -4.53 -9.51
C LEU A 57 4.46 -3.35 -9.72
N ILE A 58 4.70 -3.01 -10.99
CA ILE A 58 5.51 -1.86 -11.41
C ILE A 58 4.61 -0.89 -12.16
N ALA A 59 4.40 0.29 -11.58
CA ALA A 59 3.60 1.35 -12.18
C ALA A 59 4.45 2.59 -12.47
N HIS A 60 4.32 3.14 -13.67
CA HIS A 60 5.06 4.31 -14.11
C HIS A 60 4.14 5.45 -14.54
N LEU A 61 4.43 6.68 -14.08
CA LEU A 61 3.77 7.91 -14.50
C LEU A 61 4.82 8.91 -15.02
N PRO A 62 4.72 9.33 -16.30
CA PRO A 62 5.60 10.35 -16.85
C PRO A 62 5.53 11.67 -16.09
N GLY A 63 6.69 12.28 -15.88
CA GLY A 63 6.87 13.58 -15.26
C GLY A 63 6.60 14.74 -16.21
N THR A 64 6.57 15.94 -15.63
CA THR A 64 6.47 17.22 -16.34
C THR A 64 7.75 18.04 -16.28
N VAL A 65 8.73 17.60 -15.48
CA VAL A 65 10.08 18.17 -15.37
C VAL A 65 11.13 17.06 -15.27
N PRO A 66 12.41 17.33 -15.58
CA PRO A 66 13.47 16.33 -15.45
C PRO A 66 13.64 15.81 -14.01
N GLY A 67 13.84 14.50 -13.87
CA GLY A 67 14.08 13.83 -12.60
C GLY A 67 13.31 12.51 -12.52
N ARG A 68 13.59 11.71 -11.49
CA ARG A 68 12.85 10.47 -11.22
C ARG A 68 12.78 10.23 -9.71
N VAL A 69 11.65 9.71 -9.25
CA VAL A 69 11.45 9.22 -7.88
C VAL A 69 10.76 7.87 -7.92
N ALA A 70 11.11 7.00 -6.99
CA ALA A 70 10.44 5.72 -6.78
C ALA A 70 9.90 5.67 -5.35
N PHE A 71 8.67 5.20 -5.21
CA PHE A 71 8.06 4.83 -3.94
C PHE A 71 7.86 3.33 -3.92
N SER A 72 8.14 2.70 -2.79
CA SER A 72 8.01 1.26 -2.60
C SER A 72 7.17 0.99 -1.36
N ALA A 73 6.34 -0.05 -1.45
CA ALA A 73 5.59 -0.66 -0.35
C ALA A 73 5.41 -2.16 -0.67
N HIS A 74 4.91 -2.96 0.27
CA HIS A 74 4.57 -4.37 -0.01
C HIS A 74 3.07 -4.63 0.13
N VAL A 75 2.56 -5.55 -0.70
CA VAL A 75 1.13 -5.89 -0.73
C VAL A 75 0.77 -7.06 0.17
N ASP A 76 1.74 -7.89 0.53
CA ASP A 76 1.51 -9.03 1.40
C ASP A 76 1.42 -8.64 2.88
N THR A 77 0.83 -9.52 3.67
CA THR A 77 0.67 -9.36 5.12
C THR A 77 0.95 -10.67 5.84
N VAL A 78 1.36 -10.62 7.11
CA VAL A 78 1.40 -11.82 7.96
C VAL A 78 0.00 -12.38 8.28
N LYS A 79 -0.05 -13.60 8.80
CA LYS A 79 -1.28 -14.22 9.34
C LYS A 79 -1.39 -13.95 10.85
N PRO A 80 -2.61 -13.95 11.43
CA PRO A 80 -3.92 -14.18 10.81
C PRO A 80 -4.53 -12.92 10.19
N CYS A 81 -4.88 -12.99 8.89
CA CYS A 81 -5.43 -11.88 8.11
C CYS A 81 -6.80 -12.20 7.47
N ALA A 82 -7.45 -13.29 7.88
CA ALA A 82 -8.74 -13.69 7.33
C ALA A 82 -9.88 -12.98 8.05
N GLY A 83 -10.76 -12.31 7.30
CA GLY A 83 -11.92 -11.59 7.85
C GLY A 83 -11.56 -10.38 8.72
N ILE A 84 -10.54 -9.60 8.34
CA ILE A 84 -10.13 -8.39 9.08
C ILE A 84 -11.30 -7.41 9.18
N GLU A 85 -11.60 -6.99 10.40
CA GLU A 85 -12.54 -5.92 10.70
C GLU A 85 -11.78 -4.77 11.38
N ALA A 86 -11.78 -3.59 10.74
CA ALA A 86 -11.13 -2.40 11.28
C ALA A 86 -12.14 -1.55 12.06
N VAL A 87 -11.75 -1.11 13.26
CA VAL A 87 -12.52 -0.19 14.10
C VAL A 87 -11.69 1.04 14.45
N ILE A 88 -12.37 2.18 14.64
CA ILE A 88 -11.75 3.44 15.03
C ILE A 88 -12.07 3.69 16.49
N GLU A 89 -11.03 3.82 17.32
CA GLU A 89 -11.14 4.03 18.75
C GLU A 89 -10.42 5.31 19.19
N GLN A 90 -10.94 5.94 20.24
CA GLN A 90 -10.27 7.04 20.94
C GLN A 90 -9.32 6.46 21.99
N ARG A 91 -8.01 6.63 21.81
CA ARG A 91 -6.99 6.12 22.73
C ARG A 91 -6.07 7.23 23.23
N HIS A 92 -5.62 7.13 24.48
CA HIS A 92 -4.49 7.91 24.95
C HIS A 92 -3.22 7.34 24.34
N ILE A 93 -2.54 8.14 23.51
CA ILE A 93 -1.20 7.85 23.03
C ILE A 93 -0.23 8.71 23.84
N CYS A 94 0.71 8.04 24.49
CA CYS A 94 1.78 8.66 25.25
C CYS A 94 3.13 8.23 24.67
N ASP A 95 4.00 9.20 24.41
CA ASP A 95 5.42 9.01 24.19
C ASP A 95 6.21 9.69 25.33
N GLU A 96 7.54 9.71 25.25
CA GLU A 96 8.40 10.29 26.31
C GLU A 96 8.17 11.80 26.52
N VAL A 97 7.51 12.49 25.58
CA VAL A 97 7.40 13.95 25.53
C VAL A 97 5.94 14.41 25.64
N THR A 98 4.99 13.63 25.15
CA THR A 98 3.58 14.03 25.01
C THR A 98 2.62 12.91 25.36
N CYS A 99 1.49 13.26 25.95
CA CYS A 99 0.31 12.41 26.06
C CYS A 99 -0.88 13.14 25.42
N ARG A 100 -1.59 12.49 24.50
CA ARG A 100 -2.77 13.05 23.84
C ARG A 100 -3.83 11.98 23.60
N MET A 101 -5.09 12.39 23.56
CA MET A 101 -6.15 11.57 22.97
C MET A 101 -6.04 11.63 21.45
N ALA A 102 -6.11 10.48 20.79
CA ALA A 102 -6.07 10.37 19.34
C ALA A 102 -7.00 9.25 18.86
N GLU A 103 -7.47 9.40 17.63
CA GLU A 103 -8.12 8.32 16.89
C GLU A 103 -7.09 7.30 16.46
N VAL A 104 -7.39 6.03 16.71
CA VAL A 104 -6.55 4.88 16.36
C VAL A 104 -7.40 3.89 15.61
N VAL A 105 -6.99 3.58 14.38
CA VAL A 105 -7.54 2.44 13.64
C VAL A 105 -6.89 1.17 14.20
N CYS A 106 -7.70 0.20 14.59
CA CYS A 106 -7.25 -1.07 15.14
C CYS A 106 -8.10 -2.23 14.62
N SER A 107 -7.57 -3.46 14.71
CA SER A 107 -8.34 -4.67 14.46
C SER A 107 -9.39 -4.86 15.56
N ALA A 108 -10.59 -5.25 15.19
CA ALA A 108 -11.70 -5.51 16.11
C ALA A 108 -11.56 -6.83 16.88
N GLY A 109 -10.66 -7.73 16.46
CA GLY A 109 -10.54 -9.07 17.02
C GLY A 109 -9.13 -9.65 16.90
N ASP A 110 -9.05 -10.97 16.76
CA ASP A 110 -7.80 -11.72 16.82
C ASP A 110 -7.00 -11.74 15.50
N THR A 111 -7.34 -10.86 14.55
CA THR A 111 -6.58 -10.67 13.30
C THR A 111 -5.55 -9.56 13.46
N ILE A 112 -4.54 -9.56 12.59
CA ILE A 112 -3.79 -8.32 12.33
C ILE A 112 -4.72 -7.23 11.75
N LEU A 113 -4.26 -5.98 11.74
CA LEU A 113 -4.92 -4.90 11.02
C LEU A 113 -4.50 -4.83 9.54
N SER A 114 -3.32 -5.35 9.18
CA SER A 114 -2.65 -5.07 7.89
C SER A 114 -2.24 -3.61 7.70
N ALA A 115 -1.98 -2.88 8.80
CA ALA A 115 -1.39 -1.54 8.69
C ALA A 115 0.00 -1.59 8.02
N ASP A 116 0.78 -2.59 8.41
CA ASP A 116 2.02 -2.99 7.73
C ASP A 116 1.65 -3.86 6.51
N ASP A 117 1.82 -3.40 5.27
CA ASP A 117 2.24 -2.04 4.82
C ASP A 117 1.16 -1.31 4.01
N LYS A 118 -0.12 -1.65 4.21
CA LYS A 118 -1.21 -0.99 3.49
C LYS A 118 -1.39 0.48 3.89
N ALA A 119 -0.88 0.89 5.05
CA ALA A 119 -0.79 2.30 5.40
C ALA A 119 0.21 3.04 4.49
N GLY A 120 1.35 2.42 4.16
CA GLY A 120 2.31 2.93 3.20
C GLY A 120 1.70 3.06 1.81
N ILE A 121 0.97 2.04 1.34
CA ILE A 121 0.23 2.08 0.07
C ILE A 121 -0.78 3.24 0.06
N ALA A 122 -1.55 3.42 1.14
CA ALA A 122 -2.54 4.50 1.25
C ALA A 122 -1.89 5.89 1.14
N ALA A 123 -0.76 6.08 1.83
CA ALA A 123 -0.01 7.32 1.81
C ALA A 123 0.58 7.61 0.41
N ILE A 124 1.15 6.60 -0.25
CA ILE A 124 1.67 6.73 -1.62
C ILE A 124 0.54 7.13 -2.58
N PHE A 125 -0.60 6.44 -2.52
CA PHE A 125 -1.73 6.68 -3.42
C PHE A 125 -2.29 8.09 -3.24
N GLU A 126 -2.54 8.54 -2.00
CA GLU A 126 -3.02 9.90 -1.79
C GLU A 126 -1.98 10.95 -2.18
N GLY A 127 -0.71 10.73 -1.84
CA GLY A 127 0.36 11.67 -2.15
C GLY A 127 0.45 11.91 -3.66
N VAL A 128 0.51 10.82 -4.43
CA VAL A 128 0.54 10.86 -5.90
C VAL A 128 -0.74 11.49 -6.45
N ARG A 129 -1.92 11.07 -5.98
CA ARG A 129 -3.21 11.62 -6.43
C ARG A 129 -3.29 13.13 -6.21
N SER A 130 -2.92 13.61 -5.02
CA SER A 130 -2.86 15.03 -4.68
C SER A 130 -1.94 15.81 -5.63
N VAL A 131 -0.78 15.25 -5.98
CA VAL A 131 0.18 15.86 -6.92
C VAL A 131 -0.40 15.93 -8.33
N VAL A 132 -1.06 14.86 -8.79
CA VAL A 132 -1.72 14.82 -10.11
C VAL A 132 -2.89 15.81 -10.18
N GLU A 133 -3.78 15.81 -9.18
CA GLU A 133 -4.96 16.68 -9.12
C GLU A 133 -4.60 18.16 -9.04
N SER A 134 -3.52 18.51 -8.33
CA SER A 134 -3.06 19.90 -8.23
C SER A 134 -2.36 20.43 -9.49
N GLY A 135 -1.96 19.55 -10.41
CA GLY A 135 -1.19 19.93 -11.59
C GLY A 135 0.25 20.40 -11.27
N ALA A 136 0.77 20.09 -10.08
CA ALA A 136 2.12 20.48 -9.68
C ALA A 136 3.19 19.89 -10.62
N LEU A 137 4.28 20.63 -10.81
CA LEU A 137 5.45 20.11 -11.52
C LEU A 137 6.01 18.90 -10.78
N ARG A 138 6.27 17.82 -11.50
CA ARG A 138 6.73 16.56 -10.91
C ARG A 138 7.75 15.85 -11.82
N PRO A 139 8.73 15.15 -11.25
CA PRO A 139 9.56 14.20 -12.00
C PRO A 139 8.75 12.98 -12.43
N ASP A 140 9.37 12.07 -13.17
CA ASP A 140 8.82 10.72 -13.37
C ASP A 140 8.59 10.05 -12.02
N ILE A 141 7.44 9.39 -11.86
CA ILE A 141 7.09 8.65 -10.64
C ILE A 141 7.00 7.17 -10.98
N THR A 142 7.71 6.35 -10.21
CA THR A 142 7.52 4.90 -10.21
C THR A 142 6.93 4.48 -8.86
N VAL A 143 5.86 3.69 -8.89
CA VAL A 143 5.36 2.98 -7.72
C VAL A 143 5.67 1.50 -7.92
N LEU A 144 6.43 0.94 -6.98
CA LEU A 144 6.81 -0.47 -6.95
C LEU A 144 6.13 -1.12 -5.76
N LEU A 145 5.26 -2.11 -5.99
CA LEU A 145 4.61 -2.84 -4.92
C LEU A 145 5.05 -4.31 -4.95
N THR A 146 5.75 -4.74 -3.91
CA THR A 146 6.38 -6.07 -3.86
C THR A 146 5.47 -7.11 -3.24
N THR A 147 5.60 -8.35 -3.71
CA THR A 147 5.00 -9.54 -3.08
C THR A 147 5.94 -10.11 -2.01
N CYS A 148 5.44 -10.95 -1.11
CA CYS A 148 6.25 -11.77 -0.20
C CYS A 148 7.38 -11.02 0.55
N GLU A 149 7.16 -9.77 0.99
CA GLU A 149 8.14 -9.03 1.80
C GLU A 149 8.32 -9.72 3.15
N GLU A 150 7.20 -10.14 3.74
CA GLU A 150 7.13 -10.79 5.05
C GLU A 150 7.80 -12.18 5.04
N GLN A 151 8.19 -12.66 3.86
CA GLN A 151 8.97 -13.88 3.64
C GLN A 151 10.44 -13.57 3.39
N SER A 152 10.99 -12.62 4.15
CA SER A 152 12.39 -12.19 4.07
C SER A 152 12.74 -11.55 2.71
N LEU A 153 11.94 -10.57 2.29
CA LEU A 153 12.19 -9.78 1.08
C LEU A 153 12.17 -10.61 -0.21
N LEU A 154 11.35 -11.66 -0.26
CA LEU A 154 11.39 -12.65 -1.34
C LEU A 154 10.98 -12.03 -2.68
N GLY A 155 9.94 -11.20 -2.72
CA GLY A 155 9.51 -10.53 -3.96
C GLY A 155 10.54 -9.54 -4.49
N SER A 156 11.14 -8.72 -3.62
CA SER A 156 12.15 -7.75 -4.04
C SER A 156 13.47 -8.40 -4.46
N SER A 157 13.78 -9.59 -3.93
CA SER A 157 14.94 -10.38 -4.35
C SER A 157 14.80 -10.98 -5.76
N ALA A 158 13.58 -11.11 -6.26
CA ALA A 158 13.24 -11.68 -7.57
C ALA A 158 12.79 -10.62 -8.62
N LEU A 159 12.99 -9.33 -8.34
CA LEU A 159 12.62 -8.17 -9.17
C LEU A 159 13.64 -7.88 -10.29
#